data_AF-A0A9D4PEE7-F1
#
_entry.id   AF-A0A9D4PEE7-F1
#
_cell.length_a   1.000
_cell.length_b   1.000
_cell.length_c   1.000
_cell.angle_alpha   90.00
_cell.angle_beta   90.00
_cell.angle_gamma   90.00
#
_symmetry.space_group_name_H-M   'P 1'
#
loop_
_entity.id
_entity.type
_entity.pdbx_description
1 polymer ?
#
loop_
_entity_poly.entity_id
_entity_poly.type
_entity_poly.pdbx_seq_one_letter_code
_entity_poly.pdbx_strand_id
1 'polypeptide(L)'
;MCRILRSEAFRQVRFFTDCLQIVNYSEMFPPSAQRRFLGDLRLASQRADFLWGNLFVRLPRSKRQNSEQGKDVKVLGDASVPKNVAGLLKLGPKFCEHPDLDKTELLSLVRTAAGKAKTDEVDRCIREGVDCLPQRVKRGNTVTLRSAVAVLRDDGLKLLLSDKEG
;
A
#
# COMPACT_ATOMS: atom_id res chain seq x y z
N MET A 1 8.11 10.29 5.46
CA MET A 1 8.29 10.20 6.92
C MET A 1 7.12 9.51 7.65
N CYS A 2 5.92 10.10 7.75
CA CYS A 2 4.87 9.57 8.65
C CYS A 2 4.40 8.14 8.32
N ARG A 3 4.39 7.71 7.05
CA ARG A 3 4.07 6.31 6.69
C ARG A 3 5.13 5.32 7.17
N ILE A 4 6.41 5.70 7.10
CA ILE A 4 7.53 4.86 7.56
C ILE A 4 7.49 4.75 9.08
N LEU A 5 7.35 5.87 9.78
CA LEU A 5 7.21 5.89 11.24
C LEU A 5 5.99 5.10 11.72
N ARG A 6 4.86 5.17 10.99
CA ARG A 6 3.68 4.35 11.29
C ARG A 6 3.99 2.87 11.09
N SER A 7 4.58 2.52 9.95
CA SER A 7 4.95 1.13 9.66
C SER A 7 5.89 0.57 10.73
N GLU A 8 6.86 1.36 11.18
CA GLU A 8 7.82 0.96 12.20
C GLU A 8 7.17 0.83 13.59
N ALA A 9 6.28 1.76 13.98
CA ALA A 9 5.51 1.63 15.22
C ALA A 9 4.64 0.35 15.22
N PHE A 10 3.97 0.05 14.11
CA PHE A 10 3.19 -1.19 13.99
C PHE A 10 4.09 -2.44 13.93
N ARG A 11 5.31 -2.33 13.44
CA ARG A 11 6.31 -3.40 13.51
C ARG A 11 6.72 -3.69 14.96
N GLN A 12 6.92 -2.65 15.76
CA GLN A 12 7.21 -2.79 17.20
C GLN A 12 6.04 -3.43 17.96
N VAL A 13 4.79 -3.09 17.63
CA VAL A 13 3.60 -3.73 18.22
C VAL A 13 3.55 -5.23 17.90
N ARG A 14 3.86 -5.63 16.65
CA ARG A 14 3.94 -7.05 16.27
C ARG A 14 5.05 -7.76 17.03
N PHE A 15 6.26 -7.19 17.05
CA PHE A 15 7.37 -7.74 17.81
C PHE A 15 7.02 -7.94 19.29
N PHE A 16 6.36 -6.95 19.91
CA PHE A 16 5.90 -7.07 21.29
C PHE A 16 4.83 -8.16 21.46
N THR A 17 3.91 -8.30 20.49
CA THR A 17 2.91 -9.37 20.46
C THR A 17 3.59 -10.74 20.38
N ASP A 18 4.61 -10.90 19.53
CA ASP A 18 5.37 -12.13 19.38
C ASP A 18 6.10 -12.48 20.69
N CYS A 19 6.70 -11.49 21.37
CA CYS A 19 7.33 -11.67 22.67
C CYS A 19 6.31 -12.11 23.74
N LEU A 20 5.13 -11.47 23.78
CA LEU A 20 4.05 -11.86 24.70
C LEU A 20 3.56 -13.28 24.41
N GLN A 21 3.47 -13.68 23.14
CA GLN A 21 3.12 -15.04 22.77
C GLN A 21 4.15 -16.03 23.30
N ILE A 22 5.45 -15.78 23.11
CA ILE A 22 6.53 -16.66 23.59
C ILE A 22 6.47 -16.84 25.11
N VAL A 23 6.32 -15.74 25.86
CA VAL A 23 6.22 -15.79 27.33
C VAL A 23 5.02 -16.61 27.78
N ASN A 24 3.85 -16.39 27.17
CA ASN A 24 2.63 -17.11 27.51
C ASN A 24 2.62 -18.57 27.00
N TYR A 25 3.37 -18.90 25.94
CA TYR A 25 3.52 -20.28 25.44
C TYR A 25 4.41 -21.14 26.34
N SER A 26 5.31 -20.53 27.11
CA SER A 26 6.21 -21.26 28.02
C SER A 26 5.48 -21.80 29.26
N GLU A 27 4.33 -21.23 29.61
CA GLU A 27 3.44 -21.72 30.66
C GLU A 27 2.35 -22.58 30.00
N MET A 28 2.25 -23.88 30.32
CA MET A 28 1.21 -24.78 29.78
C MET A 28 -0.20 -24.18 29.98
N PHE A 29 -0.75 -23.54 28.95
CA PHE A 29 -1.93 -22.64 28.94
C PHE A 29 -3.04 -22.96 29.95
N PRO A 30 -3.00 -22.41 31.18
CA PRO A 30 -4.21 -22.32 31.97
C PRO A 30 -5.14 -21.25 31.34
N PRO A 31 -6.47 -21.41 31.38
CA PRO A 31 -7.42 -20.42 30.85
C PRO A 31 -7.22 -18.99 31.37
N SER A 32 -6.58 -18.83 32.53
CA SER A 32 -6.18 -17.55 33.11
C SER A 32 -5.06 -16.85 32.35
N ALA A 33 -4.09 -17.58 31.79
CA ALA A 33 -3.00 -17.01 30.98
C ALA A 33 -3.54 -16.44 29.67
N GLN A 34 -4.48 -17.12 29.02
CA GLN A 34 -5.12 -16.62 27.80
C GLN A 34 -5.86 -15.29 28.02
N ARG A 35 -6.56 -15.12 29.15
CA ARG A 35 -7.21 -13.84 29.47
C ARG A 35 -6.19 -12.72 29.71
N ARG A 36 -5.08 -13.01 30.40
CA ARG A 36 -4.00 -12.04 30.62
C ARG A 36 -3.38 -11.61 29.30
N PHE A 37 -3.03 -12.56 28.44
CA PHE A 37 -2.51 -12.30 27.10
C PHE A 37 -3.42 -11.39 26.28
N LEU A 38 -4.74 -11.68 26.22
CA LEU A 38 -5.69 -10.83 25.52
C LEU A 38 -5.80 -9.42 26.13
N GLY A 39 -5.68 -9.31 27.45
CA GLY A 39 -5.63 -8.03 28.16
C GLY A 39 -4.38 -7.21 27.78
N ASP A 40 -3.22 -7.83 27.80
CA ASP A 40 -1.94 -7.21 27.45
C ASP A 40 -1.89 -6.78 25.99
N LEU A 41 -2.43 -7.62 25.09
CA LEU A 41 -2.55 -7.32 23.67
C LEU A 41 -3.44 -6.09 23.43
N ARG A 42 -4.58 -6.02 24.13
CA ARG A 42 -5.49 -4.87 24.06
C ARG A 42 -4.82 -3.61 24.59
N LEU A 43 -4.09 -3.70 25.71
CA LEU A 43 -3.37 -2.57 26.30
C LEU A 43 -2.24 -2.07 25.37
N ALA A 44 -1.48 -2.98 24.76
CA ALA A 44 -0.41 -2.66 23.82
C ALA A 44 -0.96 -1.92 22.58
N SER A 45 -2.07 -2.41 22.02
CA SER A 45 -2.76 -1.76 20.90
C SER A 45 -3.23 -0.34 21.26
N GLN A 46 -3.92 -0.19 22.41
CA GLN A 46 -4.39 1.11 22.90
C GLN A 46 -3.24 2.10 23.13
N ARG A 47 -2.13 1.64 23.72
CA ARG A 47 -0.94 2.47 23.92
C ARG A 47 -0.29 2.87 22.59
N ALA A 48 -0.21 1.97 21.63
CA ALA A 48 0.33 2.28 20.31
C ALA A 48 -0.51 3.34 19.60
N ASP A 49 -1.85 3.24 19.66
CA ASP A 49 -2.75 4.24 19.10
C ASP A 49 -2.64 5.59 19.82
N PHE A 50 -2.56 5.58 21.16
CA PHE A 50 -2.37 6.80 21.95
C PHE A 50 -1.03 7.49 21.63
N LEU A 51 0.07 6.74 21.62
CA LEU A 51 1.39 7.25 21.27
C LEU A 51 1.41 7.76 19.83
N TRP A 52 0.77 7.04 18.91
CA TRP A 52 0.63 7.47 17.52
C TRP A 52 -0.13 8.79 17.42
N GLY A 53 -1.26 8.93 18.13
CA GLY A 53 -2.02 10.18 18.19
C GLY A 53 -1.18 11.36 18.70
N ASN A 54 -0.45 11.17 19.80
CA ASN A 54 0.38 12.21 20.41
C ASN A 54 1.61 12.59 19.57
N LEU A 55 2.30 11.60 18.99
CA LEU A 55 3.45 11.84 18.11
C LEU A 55 3.00 12.48 16.80
N PHE A 56 1.89 12.02 16.21
CA PHE A 56 1.42 12.49 14.92
C PHE A 56 1.04 13.98 14.91
N VAL A 57 0.47 14.50 16.00
CA VAL A 57 0.16 15.93 16.13
C VAL A 57 1.42 16.78 16.05
N ARG A 58 2.57 16.26 16.50
CA ARG A 58 3.86 16.97 16.53
C ARG A 58 4.72 16.73 15.29
N LEU A 59 4.41 15.73 14.48
CA LEU A 59 5.15 15.48 13.24
C LEU A 59 4.83 16.59 12.23
N PRO A 60 5.85 17.20 11.60
CA PRO A 60 5.62 18.17 10.55
C PRO A 60 4.76 17.52 9.46
N ARG A 61 3.59 18.10 9.21
CA ARG A 61 2.76 17.71 8.08
C ARG A 61 3.55 18.04 6.84
N SER A 62 4.16 17.02 6.22
CA SER A 62 4.72 17.17 4.88
C SER A 62 3.59 17.74 4.03
N LYS A 63 3.77 18.98 3.54
CA LYS A 63 2.93 19.46 2.45
C LYS A 63 2.94 18.35 1.42
N ARG A 64 1.77 17.90 0.95
CA ARG A 64 1.71 17.07 -0.25
C ARG A 64 2.40 17.91 -1.30
N GLN A 65 3.69 17.68 -1.52
CA GLN A 65 4.26 18.00 -2.80
C GLN A 65 3.40 17.19 -3.75
N ASN A 66 2.60 17.89 -4.56
CA ASN A 66 2.10 17.30 -5.78
C ASN A 66 3.33 16.66 -6.38
N SER A 67 3.38 15.32 -6.37
CA SER A 67 4.52 14.58 -6.88
C SER A 67 4.70 15.12 -8.28
N GLU A 68 5.73 15.93 -8.47
CA GLU A 68 6.12 16.37 -9.79
C GLU A 68 6.19 15.09 -10.61
N GLN A 69 5.53 15.13 -11.77
CA GLN A 69 5.41 14.02 -12.70
C GLN A 69 6.68 13.18 -12.66
N GLY A 70 6.51 11.87 -12.44
CA GLY A 70 7.58 10.94 -12.03
C GLY A 70 8.93 11.30 -12.62
N LYS A 71 9.95 11.40 -11.74
CA LYS A 71 11.35 11.68 -12.08
C LYS A 71 11.69 11.03 -13.43
N ASP A 72 12.31 11.80 -14.32
CA ASP A 72 12.72 11.30 -15.64
C ASP A 72 13.41 9.94 -15.51
N VAL A 73 13.04 9.02 -16.40
CA VAL A 73 13.64 7.68 -16.46
C VAL A 73 15.13 7.87 -16.69
N LYS A 74 15.93 7.59 -15.66
CA LYS A 74 17.38 7.64 -15.77
C LYS A 74 17.83 6.40 -16.51
N VAL A 75 18.35 6.61 -17.71
CA VAL A 75 19.03 5.56 -18.47
C VAL A 75 20.51 5.61 -18.09
N LEU A 76 21.07 4.45 -17.75
CA LEU A 76 22.50 4.33 -17.46
C LEU A 76 23.21 3.83 -18.72
N GLY A 77 24.25 4.55 -19.16
CA GLY A 77 24.98 4.26 -20.39
C GLY A 77 24.28 4.77 -21.65
N ASP A 78 24.60 4.18 -22.80
CA ASP A 78 24.17 4.65 -24.13
C ASP A 78 22.89 3.94 -24.64
N ALA A 79 22.14 3.30 -23.74
CA ALA A 79 20.88 2.66 -24.12
C ALA A 79 19.82 3.71 -24.51
N SER A 80 19.02 3.41 -25.52
CA SER A 80 17.87 4.23 -25.92
C SER A 80 16.59 3.53 -25.52
N VAL A 81 15.72 4.20 -24.77
CA VAL A 81 14.41 3.66 -24.40
C VAL A 81 13.33 4.33 -25.24
N PRO A 82 12.48 3.57 -25.96
CA PRO A 82 11.38 4.12 -26.73
C PRO A 82 10.45 5.01 -25.87
N LYS A 83 10.00 6.14 -26.43
CA LYS A 83 9.23 7.17 -25.68
C LYS A 83 7.95 6.61 -25.03
N ASN A 84 7.30 5.66 -25.69
CA ASN A 84 6.12 4.95 -25.17
C ASN A 84 6.44 4.10 -23.93
N VAL A 85 7.59 3.42 -23.94
CA VAL A 85 8.08 2.64 -22.79
C VAL A 85 8.56 3.56 -21.67
N ALA A 86 9.28 4.63 -22.01
CA ALA A 86 9.73 5.62 -21.03
C ALA A 86 8.54 6.26 -20.29
N GLY A 87 7.47 6.61 -21.00
CA GLY A 87 6.24 7.13 -20.38
C GLY A 87 5.62 6.16 -19.38
N LEU A 88 5.62 4.86 -19.70
CA LEU A 88 5.14 3.81 -18.81
C LEU A 88 6.06 3.64 -17.58
N LEU A 89 7.37 3.62 -17.79
CA LEU A 89 8.36 3.49 -16.71
C LEU A 89 8.34 4.68 -15.74
N LYS A 90 8.00 5.90 -16.20
CA LYS A 90 7.82 7.09 -15.34
C LYS A 90 6.70 6.91 -14.31
N LEU A 91 5.65 6.18 -14.66
CA LEU A 91 4.54 5.90 -13.74
C LEU A 91 5.00 4.89 -12.67
N GLY A 92 5.89 3.98 -13.04
CA GLY A 92 6.40 2.91 -12.18
C GLY A 92 5.54 1.64 -12.26
N PRO A 93 6.11 0.48 -11.85
CA PRO A 93 5.54 -0.83 -12.11
C PRO A 93 4.13 -1.01 -11.53
N LYS A 94 3.85 -0.37 -10.38
CA LYS A 94 2.54 -0.41 -9.71
C LYS A 94 1.39 0.16 -10.55
N PHE A 95 1.70 1.04 -11.50
CA PHE A 95 0.70 1.70 -12.35
C PHE A 95 0.65 1.09 -13.75
N CYS A 96 1.51 0.12 -14.04
CA CYS A 96 1.58 -0.56 -15.33
C CYS A 96 0.65 -1.78 -15.40
N GLU A 97 0.15 -2.23 -14.24
CA GLU A 97 -0.84 -3.29 -14.13
C GLU A 97 -2.12 -2.68 -13.56
N HIS A 98 -3.17 -2.66 -14.39
CA HIS A 98 -4.50 -2.42 -13.87
C HIS A 98 -4.96 -3.67 -13.13
N PRO A 99 -5.56 -3.54 -11.93
CA PRO A 99 -6.18 -4.68 -11.29
C PRO A 99 -7.27 -5.20 -12.23
N ASP A 100 -7.13 -6.45 -12.67
CA ASP A 100 -8.11 -7.11 -13.53
C ASP A 100 -9.29 -7.56 -12.68
N LEU A 101 -10.01 -6.57 -12.15
CA LEU A 101 -11.18 -6.78 -11.33
C LEU A 101 -12.43 -6.66 -12.19
N ASP A 102 -13.32 -7.63 -12.04
CA ASP A 102 -14.65 -7.54 -12.64
C ASP A 102 -15.45 -6.39 -11.99
N LYS A 103 -16.49 -5.92 -12.68
CA LYS A 103 -17.40 -4.89 -12.15
C LYS A 103 -17.99 -5.29 -10.80
N THR A 104 -18.31 -6.58 -10.62
CA THR A 104 -18.84 -7.10 -9.35
C THR A 104 -17.82 -7.00 -8.22
N GLU A 105 -16.55 -7.31 -8.50
CA GLU A 105 -15.45 -7.21 -7.54
C GLU A 105 -15.13 -5.75 -7.20
N LEU A 106 -15.17 -4.85 -8.18
CA LEU A 106 -15.02 -3.41 -7.96
C LEU A 106 -16.13 -2.86 -7.06
N LEU A 107 -17.38 -3.27 -7.27
CA LEU A 107 -18.50 -2.90 -6.39
C LEU A 107 -18.32 -3.46 -4.97
N SER A 108 -17.85 -4.70 -4.86
CA SER A 108 -17.51 -5.33 -3.57
C SER A 108 -16.41 -4.54 -2.84
N LEU A 109 -15.39 -4.10 -3.57
CA LEU A 109 -14.31 -3.27 -3.03
C LEU A 109 -14.83 -1.91 -2.51
N VAL A 110 -15.70 -1.24 -3.28
CA VAL A 110 -16.34 0.02 -2.87
C VAL A 110 -17.13 -0.17 -1.57
N ARG A 111 -17.96 -1.22 -1.49
CA ARG A 111 -18.74 -1.53 -0.28
C ARG A 111 -17.83 -1.84 0.92
N THR A 112 -16.77 -2.61 0.70
CA THR A 112 -15.81 -2.96 1.74
C THR A 112 -15.05 -1.73 2.25
N ALA A 113 -14.72 -0.78 1.37
CA ALA A 113 -14.11 0.48 1.73
C ALA A 113 -15.08 1.39 2.50
N ALA A 114 -16.33 1.50 2.02
CA ALA A 114 -17.37 2.30 2.67
C ALA A 114 -17.75 1.76 4.05
N GLY A 115 -17.73 0.43 4.25
CA GLY A 115 -17.95 -0.19 5.56
C GLY A 115 -16.92 0.18 6.63
N LYS A 116 -15.81 0.85 6.26
CA LYS A 116 -14.81 1.40 7.19
C LYS A 116 -15.03 2.90 7.47
N ALA A 117 -15.96 3.55 6.79
CA ALA A 117 -16.34 4.93 7.06
C ALA A 117 -17.23 5.01 8.31
N LYS A 118 -17.49 6.23 8.80
CA LYS A 118 -18.47 6.43 9.87
C LYS A 118 -19.87 6.07 9.39
N THR A 119 -20.74 5.62 10.29
CA THR A 119 -22.07 5.08 9.97
C THR A 119 -22.95 6.04 9.17
N ASP A 120 -22.80 7.35 9.39
CA ASP A 120 -23.49 8.44 8.70
C ASP A 120 -22.94 8.77 7.30
N GLU A 121 -21.72 8.32 7.00
CA GLU A 121 -21.04 8.60 5.72
C GLU A 121 -21.05 7.41 4.76
N VAL A 122 -21.42 6.21 5.21
CA VAL A 122 -21.36 4.96 4.42
C VAL A 122 -22.08 5.10 3.08
N ASP A 123 -23.33 5.57 3.08
CA ASP A 123 -24.14 5.68 1.85
C ASP A 123 -23.56 6.69 0.86
N ARG A 124 -23.00 7.79 1.37
CA ARG A 124 -22.30 8.80 0.56
C ARG A 124 -21.05 8.20 -0.06
N CYS A 125 -20.23 7.48 0.72
CA CYS A 125 -19.03 6.80 0.23
C CYS A 125 -19.34 5.74 -0.82
N ILE A 126 -20.43 4.98 -0.66
CA ILE A 126 -20.87 4.01 -1.68
C ILE A 126 -21.24 4.75 -2.96
N ARG A 127 -22.05 5.81 -2.88
CA ARG A 127 -22.49 6.59 -4.04
C ARG A 127 -21.31 7.19 -4.80
N GLU A 128 -20.45 7.93 -4.10
CA GLU A 128 -19.24 8.51 -4.68
C GLU A 128 -18.31 7.44 -5.25
N GLY A 129 -18.16 6.31 -4.55
CA GLY A 129 -17.34 5.19 -5.01
C GLY A 129 -17.86 4.53 -6.27
N VAL A 130 -19.18 4.37 -6.41
CA VAL A 130 -19.85 3.85 -7.62
C VAL A 130 -19.74 4.85 -8.77
N ASP A 131 -19.94 6.14 -8.52
CA ASP A 131 -19.78 7.20 -9.52
C ASP A 131 -18.33 7.27 -10.04
N CYS A 132 -17.36 6.94 -9.17
CA CYS A 132 -15.95 6.84 -9.52
C CYS A 132 -15.58 5.56 -10.26
N LEU A 133 -16.45 4.54 -10.33
CA LEU A 133 -16.21 3.37 -11.18
C LEU A 133 -16.36 3.83 -12.63
N PRO A 134 -15.26 3.95 -13.39
CA PRO A 134 -15.40 4.39 -14.77
C PRO A 134 -16.30 3.39 -15.50
N GLN A 135 -17.34 3.88 -16.18
CA GLN A 135 -17.83 3.17 -17.35
C GLN A 135 -16.60 3.01 -18.23
N ARG A 136 -16.09 1.77 -18.40
CA ARG A 136 -14.80 1.47 -19.03
C ARG A 136 -14.65 2.28 -20.32
N VAL A 137 -14.09 3.49 -20.23
CA VAL A 137 -13.61 4.23 -21.40
C VAL A 137 -12.52 3.30 -21.88
N LYS A 138 -12.71 2.71 -23.07
CA LYS A 138 -11.70 1.89 -23.71
C LYS A 138 -10.45 2.76 -23.84
N ARG A 139 -9.57 2.73 -22.83
CA ARG A 139 -8.30 3.44 -22.86
C ARG A 139 -7.55 2.77 -24.01
N GLY A 140 -7.32 3.53 -25.08
CA GLY A 140 -6.69 3.03 -26.30
C GLY A 140 -5.41 2.28 -25.96
N ASN A 141 -5.04 1.30 -26.81
CA ASN A 141 -3.93 0.35 -26.64
C ASN A 141 -2.81 0.91 -25.74
N THR A 142 -2.95 0.66 -24.44
CA THR A 142 -1.92 1.04 -23.48
C THR A 142 -0.87 -0.04 -23.58
N VAL A 143 0.37 0.38 -23.86
CA VAL A 143 1.53 -0.52 -23.79
C VAL A 143 1.47 -1.19 -22.42
N THR A 144 1.38 -2.52 -22.40
CA THR A 144 1.36 -3.26 -21.14
C THR A 144 2.78 -3.38 -20.60
N LEU A 145 2.93 -3.61 -19.29
CA LEU A 145 4.25 -3.91 -18.72
C LEU A 145 4.94 -5.07 -19.46
N ARG A 146 4.17 -6.08 -19.88
CA ARG A 146 4.67 -7.21 -20.67
C ARG A 146 5.23 -6.78 -22.03
N SER A 147 4.56 -5.86 -22.72
CA SER A 147 5.04 -5.31 -23.99
C SER A 147 6.31 -4.48 -23.78
N ALA A 148 6.38 -3.67 -22.72
CA ALA A 148 7.59 -2.94 -22.36
C ALA A 148 8.77 -3.88 -22.04
N VAL A 149 8.52 -4.97 -21.31
CA VAL A 149 9.52 -6.01 -21.00
C VAL A 149 10.02 -6.69 -22.27
N ALA A 150 9.14 -6.99 -23.22
CA ALA A 150 9.52 -7.59 -24.49
C ALA A 150 10.42 -6.67 -25.31
N VAL A 151 10.04 -5.40 -25.46
CA VAL A 151 10.85 -4.39 -26.17
C VAL A 151 12.23 -4.25 -25.55
N LEU A 152 12.32 -4.12 -24.22
CA LEU A 152 13.61 -4.02 -23.54
C LEU A 152 14.46 -5.28 -23.72
N ARG A 153 13.84 -6.46 -23.74
CA ARG A 153 14.54 -7.73 -23.97
C ARG A 153 15.08 -7.82 -25.40
N ASP A 154 14.32 -7.37 -26.39
CA ASP A 154 14.71 -7.36 -27.80
C ASP A 154 15.93 -6.43 -28.02
N ASP A 155 16.02 -5.35 -27.24
CA ASP A 155 17.17 -4.44 -27.21
C ASP A 155 18.36 -4.97 -26.36
N GLY A 156 18.30 -6.21 -25.87
CA GLY A 156 19.34 -6.82 -25.04
C GLY A 156 19.40 -6.28 -23.61
N LEU A 157 18.40 -5.52 -23.16
CA LEU A 157 18.33 -4.97 -21.81
C LEU A 157 17.65 -5.96 -20.86
N LYS A 158 18.23 -6.10 -19.66
CA LYS A 158 17.68 -6.95 -18.60
C LYS A 158 17.01 -6.10 -17.53
N LEU A 159 15.74 -6.37 -17.27
CA LEU A 159 15.01 -5.76 -16.16
C LEU A 159 15.46 -6.38 -14.84
N LEU A 160 15.83 -5.52 -13.89
CA LEU A 160 16.15 -5.90 -12.52
C LEU A 160 15.06 -5.34 -11.59
N LEU A 161 14.71 -6.12 -10.58
CA LEU A 161 13.90 -5.62 -9.46
C LEU A 161 14.81 -4.68 -8.66
N SER A 162 14.47 -3.39 -8.64
CA SER A 162 15.06 -2.46 -7.66
C SER A 162 14.62 -2.96 -6.29
N ASP A 163 15.61 -3.36 -5.48
CA ASP A 163 15.36 -3.65 -4.09
C ASP A 163 14.88 -2.36 -3.43
N LYS A 164 13.99 -2.45 -2.45
CA LYS A 164 13.32 -1.27 -1.88
C LYS A 164 14.27 -0.30 -1.14
N GLU A 165 15.56 -0.58 -1.16
CA GLU A 165 16.62 0.25 -0.59
C GLU A 165 17.34 1.15 -1.63
N GLY A 166 17.09 0.98 -2.93
CA GLY A 166 17.69 1.81 -3.99
C GLY A 166 17.88 1.05 -5.29
#